data_AF-Q2Y4U9-F1
#
_entry.id   AF-Q2Y4U9-F1
#
_cell.length_a   1.000
_cell.length_b   1.000
_cell.length_c   1.000
_cell.angle_alpha   90.00
_cell.angle_beta   90.00
_cell.angle_gamma   90.00
#
_symmetry.space_group_name_H-M   'P 1'
#
loop_
_entity.id
_entity.type
_entity.pdbx_description
1 polymer ?
#
loop_
_entity_poly.entity_id
_entity_poly.type
_entity_poly.pdbx_seq_one_letter_code
_entity_poly.pdbx_strand_id
1 'polypeptide(L)'
;MPLSEYIKEALKESYKDSFKKRRGRTDIIVDILSVAEGKAKKTQIAYKADLNFRMLEEYLPHLLDKGLIENTDGEYKTTEKGGRFLTDYQKMKEMLR
;
A
#
# COMPACT_ATOMS: atom_id res chain seq x y z
N MET A 1 37.62 -15.89 -5.15
CA MET A 1 36.85 -15.48 -3.96
C MET A 1 36.52 -16.73 -3.16
N PRO A 2 36.91 -16.82 -1.88
CA PRO A 2 36.64 -17.98 -1.02
C PRO A 2 35.14 -18.13 -0.73
N LEU A 3 34.69 -19.37 -0.47
CA LEU A 3 33.29 -19.72 -0.18
C LEU A 3 32.68 -18.89 0.98
N SER A 4 33.51 -18.49 1.94
CA SER A 4 33.12 -17.63 3.06
C SER A 4 32.68 -16.22 2.63
N GLU A 5 33.17 -15.73 1.50
CA GLU A 5 32.84 -14.40 0.96
C GLU A 5 31.48 -14.44 0.23
N TYR A 6 31.23 -15.52 -0.51
CA TYR A 6 29.92 -15.80 -1.13
C TYR A 6 28.80 -15.92 -0.10
N ILE A 7 29.05 -16.61 1.02
CA ILE A 7 28.07 -16.73 2.11
C ILE A 7 27.79 -15.37 2.74
N LYS A 8 28.82 -14.53 2.92
CA LYS A 8 28.65 -13.18 3.47
C LYS A 8 27.87 -12.25 2.54
N GLU A 9 28.12 -12.31 1.22
CA GLU A 9 27.36 -11.52 0.24
C GLU A 9 25.89 -11.94 0.18
N ALA A 10 25.61 -13.25 0.09
CA ALA A 10 24.25 -13.78 0.08
C ALA A 10 23.49 -13.43 1.37
N LEU A 11 24.14 -13.52 2.53
CA LEU A 11 23.56 -13.07 3.80
C LEU A 11 23.30 -11.56 3.78
N LYS A 12 24.23 -10.74 3.29
CA LYS A 12 24.09 -9.28 3.25
C LYS A 12 22.96 -8.83 2.32
N GLU A 13 22.74 -9.52 1.20
CA GLU A 13 21.59 -9.31 0.32
C GLU A 13 20.27 -9.69 1.01
N SER A 14 20.21 -10.86 1.65
CA SER A 14 19.04 -11.28 2.44
C SER A 14 18.71 -10.32 3.61
N TYR A 15 19.75 -9.84 4.30
CA TYR A 15 19.62 -8.83 5.36
C TYR A 15 19.11 -7.49 4.81
N LYS A 16 19.52 -7.07 3.60
CA LYS A 16 18.99 -5.87 2.94
C LYS A 16 17.50 -5.99 2.64
N ASP A 17 17.02 -7.16 2.20
CA ASP A 17 15.59 -7.39 1.99
C ASP A 17 14.79 -7.37 3.30
N SER A 18 15.35 -7.91 4.40
CA SER A 18 14.71 -7.84 5.73
C SER A 18 14.67 -6.42 6.31
N PHE A 19 15.59 -5.54 5.90
CA PHE A 19 15.62 -4.11 6.23
C PHE A 19 14.74 -3.26 5.32
N LYS A 20 14.14 -3.83 4.26
CA LYS A 20 13.12 -3.14 3.47
C LYS A 20 11.95 -2.84 4.40
N LYS A 21 11.78 -1.55 4.70
CA LYS A 21 10.81 -1.04 5.70
C LYS A 21 9.46 -1.73 5.46
N ARG A 22 9.02 -2.56 6.42
CA ARG A 22 7.73 -3.24 6.33
C ARG A 22 6.64 -2.18 6.13
N ARG A 23 5.74 -2.40 5.17
CA ARG A 23 4.61 -1.50 4.95
C ARG A 23 3.80 -1.38 6.24
N GLY A 24 3.58 -0.15 6.67
CA GLY A 24 2.67 0.17 7.75
C GLY A 24 1.23 0.25 7.27
N ARG A 25 0.30 0.44 8.23
CA ARG A 25 -1.14 0.61 7.93
C ARG A 25 -1.40 1.79 6.98
N THR A 26 -0.71 2.91 7.20
CA THR A 26 -0.86 4.10 6.35
C THR A 26 -0.40 3.84 4.92
N ASP A 27 0.68 3.10 4.73
CA ASP A 27 1.18 2.75 3.39
C ASP A 27 0.14 1.89 2.65
N ILE A 28 -0.47 0.91 3.33
CA ILE A 28 -1.55 0.10 2.76
C ILE A 28 -2.75 0.95 2.35
N ILE A 29 -3.15 1.91 3.19
CA ILE A 29 -4.25 2.83 2.87
C ILE A 29 -3.92 3.65 1.62
N VAL A 30 -2.72 4.22 1.55
CA VAL A 30 -2.24 5.01 0.40
C VAL A 30 -2.26 4.16 -0.88
N ASP A 31 -1.79 2.91 -0.82
CA ASP A 31 -1.78 2.01 -1.97
C ASP A 31 -3.22 1.70 -2.45
N ILE A 32 -4.16 1.41 -1.55
CA ILE A 32 -5.57 1.18 -1.90
C ILE A 32 -6.18 2.42 -2.56
N LEU A 33 -6.00 3.60 -1.94
CA LEU A 33 -6.56 4.86 -2.45
C LEU A 33 -5.96 5.22 -3.81
N SER A 34 -4.66 5.01 -4.01
CA SER A 34 -3.99 5.31 -5.29
C SER A 34 -4.53 4.40 -6.40
N VAL A 35 -4.76 3.12 -6.12
CA VAL A 35 -5.36 2.20 -7.12
C VAL A 35 -6.80 2.58 -7.46
N ALA A 36 -7.55 3.11 -6.50
CA ALA A 36 -8.96 3.46 -6.67
C ALA A 36 -9.20 4.87 -7.23
N GLU A 37 -8.18 5.69 -7.50
CA GLU A 37 -8.36 7.03 -8.11
C GLU A 37 -9.11 6.97 -9.45
N GLY A 38 -8.81 5.95 -10.27
CA GLY A 38 -9.41 5.73 -11.58
C GLY A 38 -10.65 4.85 -11.59
N LYS A 39 -11.23 4.52 -10.42
CA LYS A 39 -12.23 3.46 -10.22
C LYS A 39 -11.62 2.07 -10.42
N ALA A 40 -11.82 1.16 -9.45
CA ALA A 40 -11.22 -0.16 -9.46
C ALA A 40 -12.11 -1.22 -8.81
N LYS A 41 -12.12 -2.43 -9.39
CA LYS A 41 -12.76 -3.60 -8.76
C LYS A 41 -11.93 -4.09 -7.59
N LYS A 42 -12.58 -4.77 -6.63
CA LYS A 42 -11.93 -5.41 -5.47
C LYS A 42 -10.69 -6.24 -5.85
N THR A 43 -10.78 -7.02 -6.93
CA THR A 43 -9.66 -7.86 -7.43
C THR A 43 -8.49 -7.02 -7.94
N GLN A 44 -8.75 -5.90 -8.62
CA GLN A 44 -7.71 -4.99 -9.10
C GLN A 44 -7.01 -4.30 -7.93
N ILE A 45 -7.75 -3.93 -6.89
CA ILE A 45 -7.19 -3.35 -5.67
C ILE A 45 -6.30 -4.37 -4.96
N ALA A 46 -6.79 -5.59 -4.74
CA ALA A 46 -6.00 -6.65 -4.10
C ALA A 46 -4.68 -6.90 -4.84
N TYR A 47 -4.75 -7.02 -6.17
CA TYR A 47 -3.57 -7.30 -6.99
C TYR A 47 -2.59 -6.12 -7.05
N LYS A 48 -3.07 -4.90 -7.34
CA LYS A 48 -2.19 -3.74 -7.53
C LYS A 48 -1.66 -3.16 -6.22
N ALA A 49 -2.40 -3.29 -5.12
CA ALA A 49 -1.96 -2.88 -3.79
C ALA A 49 -1.20 -4.00 -3.06
N ASP A 50 -0.89 -5.13 -3.70
CA ASP A 50 -0.19 -6.27 -3.08
C ASP A 50 -0.83 -6.69 -1.74
N LEU A 51 -2.14 -6.97 -1.77
CA LEU A 51 -2.94 -7.39 -0.62
C LEU A 51 -3.61 -8.72 -0.91
N ASN A 52 -3.63 -9.60 0.09
CA ASN A 52 -4.56 -10.72 0.07
C ASN A 52 -6.00 -10.23 0.31
N PHE A 53 -6.98 -11.01 -0.13
CA PHE A 53 -8.39 -10.63 -0.02
C PHE A 53 -8.86 -10.40 1.42
N ARG A 54 -8.34 -11.17 2.38
CA ARG A 54 -8.68 -11.02 3.79
C ARG A 54 -8.26 -9.64 4.32
N MET A 55 -7.03 -9.23 4.06
CA MET A 55 -6.56 -7.89 4.44
C MET A 55 -7.41 -6.82 3.75
N LEU A 56 -7.67 -6.95 2.46
CA LEU A 56 -8.48 -5.97 1.75
C LEU A 56 -9.90 -5.85 2.35
N GLU A 57 -10.52 -6.96 2.75
CA GLU A 57 -11.81 -6.98 3.44
C GLU A 57 -11.79 -6.31 4.81
N GLU A 58 -10.64 -6.27 5.50
CA GLU A 58 -10.49 -5.52 6.74
C GLU A 58 -10.36 -4.00 6.49
N TYR A 59 -9.74 -3.59 5.37
CA TYR A 59 -9.54 -2.17 5.06
C TYR A 59 -10.73 -1.49 4.37
N LEU A 60 -11.40 -2.16 3.42
CA LEU A 60 -12.45 -1.53 2.61
C LEU A 60 -13.60 -0.94 3.45
N PRO A 61 -14.18 -1.64 4.46
CA PRO A 61 -15.24 -1.08 5.29
C PRO A 61 -14.80 0.17 6.04
N HIS A 62 -13.56 0.19 6.54
CA HIS A 62 -13.01 1.34 7.27
C HIS A 62 -12.79 2.55 6.37
N LEU A 63 -12.36 2.32 5.12
CA LEU A 63 -12.17 3.39 4.14
C LEU A 63 -13.51 3.95 3.65
N LEU A 64 -14.54 3.10 3.52
CA LEU A 64 -15.92 3.51 3.21
C LEU A 64 -16.51 4.33 4.36
N ASP A 65 -16.43 3.83 5.59
CA ASP A 65 -16.94 4.51 6.80
C ASP A 65 -16.30 5.90 6.98
N LYS A 66 -14.99 6.00 6.73
CA LYS A 66 -14.29 7.29 6.75
C LYS A 66 -14.56 8.18 5.54
N GLY A 67 -15.30 7.70 4.54
CA GLY A 67 -15.59 8.42 3.30
C GLY A 67 -14.35 8.71 2.45
N LEU A 68 -13.31 7.89 2.56
CA LEU A 68 -12.08 8.00 1.75
C LEU A 68 -12.25 7.33 0.38
N ILE A 69 -13.10 6.30 0.32
CA ILE A 69 -13.56 5.69 -0.92
C ILE A 69 -15.08 5.65 -0.94
N GLU A 70 -15.64 5.52 -2.13
CA GLU A 70 -17.03 5.18 -2.40
C GLU A 70 -17.11 3.85 -3.15
N ASN A 71 -18.23 3.15 -3.04
CA ASN A 71 -18.50 1.95 -3.82
C ASN A 71 -19.76 2.13 -4.66
N THR A 72 -19.67 1.79 -5.94
CA THR A 72 -20.81 1.78 -6.86
C THR A 72 -20.73 0.49 -7.67
N ASP A 73 -21.73 -0.38 -7.53
CA ASP A 73 -21.85 -1.66 -8.23
C ASP A 73 -20.60 -2.55 -8.14
N GLY A 74 -19.96 -2.59 -6.97
CA GLY A 74 -18.77 -3.40 -6.72
C GLY A 74 -17.46 -2.78 -7.24
N GLU A 75 -17.52 -1.57 -7.78
CA GLU A 75 -16.35 -0.78 -8.13
C GLU A 75 -16.10 0.30 -7.08
N TYR A 76 -14.86 0.40 -6.62
CA TYR A 76 -14.45 1.37 -5.62
C TYR A 76 -13.76 2.55 -6.27
N LYS A 77 -14.05 3.75 -5.78
CA LYS A 77 -13.41 4.98 -6.26
C LYS A 77 -12.95 5.82 -5.09
N THR A 78 -11.77 6.41 -5.22
CA THR A 78 -11.27 7.38 -4.22
C THR A 78 -12.09 8.66 -4.28
N THR A 79 -12.59 9.10 -3.13
CA THR A 79 -13.35 10.35 -3.02
C THR A 79 -12.41 11.55 -3.01
N GLU A 80 -12.95 12.77 -3.09
CA GLU A 80 -12.15 13.98 -2.87
C GLU A 80 -11.44 13.99 -1.51
N LYS A 81 -12.09 13.46 -0.47
CA LYS A 81 -11.49 13.35 0.87
C LYS A 81 -10.31 12.37 0.86
N GLY A 82 -10.43 11.25 0.15
CA GLY A 82 -9.34 10.32 -0.08
C GLY A 82 -8.19 10.94 -0.88
N GLY A 83 -8.47 11.73 -1.91
CA GLY A 83 -7.47 12.47 -2.68
C GLY A 83 -6.70 13.50 -1.84
N ARG A 84 -7.40 14.21 -0.94
CA ARG A 84 -6.75 15.11 0.04
C ARG A 84 -5.82 14.33 0.98
N PHE A 85 -6.27 13.17 1.47
CA PHE A 85 -5.44 12.30 2.30
C PHE A 85 -4.15 11.86 1.58
N LEU A 86 -4.23 11.48 0.30
CA LEU A 86 -3.06 11.13 -0.51
C LEU A 86 -2.09 12.32 -0.62
N THR A 87 -2.62 13.50 -0.91
CA THR A 87 -1.83 14.74 -1.03
C THR A 87 -1.11 15.07 0.29
N ASP A 88 -1.80 14.98 1.42
CA ASP A 88 -1.24 15.27 2.74
C ASP A 88 -0.17 14.24 3.14
N TYR A 89 -0.39 12.97 2.81
CA TYR A 89 0.61 11.92 3.03
C TYR A 89 1.90 12.18 2.22
N GLN A 90 1.79 12.60 0.95
CA GLN A 90 2.97 12.93 0.14
C GLN A 90 3.76 14.11 0.73
N LYS A 91 3.07 15.19 1.11
CA LYS A 91 3.70 16.35 1.77
C LYS A 91 4.42 15.94 3.06
N MET A 92 3.78 15.12 3.90
CA MET A 92 4.40 14.62 5.13
C MET A 92 5.66 13.79 4.84
N LYS A 93 5.62 12.95 3.79
CA LYS A 93 6.76 12.12 3.38
C LYS A 93 7.91 12.96 2.84
N GLU A 94 7.63 14.07 2.16
CA GLU A 94 8.64 15.04 1.71
C GLU A 94 9.30 15.77 2.87
N MET A 95 8.56 16.12 3.93
CA MET A 95 9.11 16.78 5.13
C MET A 95 9.97 15.86 5.99
N LEU A 96 9.81 14.54 5.87
CA LEU A 96 10.56 13.52 6.63
C LEU A 96 11.77 12.96 5.84
N ARG A 97 12.03 13.47 4.64
CA ARG A 97 13.24 13.20 3.87
C ARG A 97 14.39 14.08 4.32
#